data_AF-A0A1V5EB66-F1
#
_entry.id   AF-A0A1V5EB66-F1
#
_cell.length_a   1.000
_cell.length_b   1.000
_cell.length_c   1.000
_cell.angle_alpha   90.00
_cell.angle_beta   90.00
_cell.angle_gamma   90.00
#
_symmetry.space_group_name_H-M   'P 1'
#
loop_
_entity.id
_entity.type
_entity.pdbx_description
1 polymer ?
#
loop_
_entity_poly.entity_id
_entity_poly.type
_entity_poly.pdbx_seq_one_letter_code
_entity_poly.pdbx_strand_id
1 'polypeptide(L)'
;MIDLHTHSLFSDGELIPSELARRAAAAGYRALAITDHADQSNFDFILERVSRVCGKISEAYGIFVLPGIEITHVPPRWIPALAKEARKAGARIIVVHGETLVEPVIEGTNLAAVQSDIDILAHPGLIDEDSVQLAAKAGIHLEISARKGHSLANGHVAALARRHGAPLLLNTDAHAPGDLIRREFARRVARGAGLTEAEAARMFRNAEEIVRKKTTTGAAAGKSRKRG
;
A
#
# COMPACT_ATOMS: atom_id res chain seq x y z
N MET A 1 -9.51 9.39 -6.13
CA MET A 1 -8.25 9.01 -5.43
C MET A 1 -8.11 7.50 -5.46
N ILE A 2 -6.90 6.94 -5.34
CA ILE A 2 -6.65 5.52 -5.06
C ILE A 2 -5.65 5.51 -3.91
N ASP A 3 -5.87 4.64 -2.93
CA ASP A 3 -5.07 4.61 -1.71
C ASP A 3 -4.86 3.17 -1.26
N LEU A 4 -3.64 2.68 -1.34
CA LEU A 4 -3.32 1.27 -1.18
C LEU A 4 -2.67 0.96 0.17
N HIS A 5 -2.70 1.91 1.09
CA HIS A 5 -2.18 1.76 2.46
C HIS A 5 -3.13 2.45 3.44
N THR A 6 -4.05 1.68 4.01
CA THR A 6 -5.05 2.16 4.99
C THR A 6 -5.36 1.09 6.03
N HIS A 7 -5.68 1.52 7.25
CA HIS A 7 -5.84 0.66 8.43
C HIS A 7 -7.26 0.67 8.96
N SER A 8 -7.61 -0.41 9.64
CA SER A 8 -8.92 -0.65 10.23
C SER A 8 -8.78 -1.15 11.67
N LEU A 9 -9.90 -1.51 12.30
CA LEU A 9 -9.91 -2.09 13.66
C LEU A 9 -9.22 -3.47 13.76
N PHE A 10 -8.68 -4.02 12.67
CA PHE A 10 -7.91 -5.25 12.71
C PHE A 10 -6.43 -5.04 13.09
N SER A 11 -5.94 -3.79 13.06
CA SER A 11 -4.75 -3.35 13.77
C SER A 11 -5.09 -2.20 14.74
N ASP A 12 -4.77 -0.99 14.35
CA ASP A 12 -4.76 0.24 15.14
C ASP A 12 -5.51 1.38 14.43
N GLY A 13 -6.21 1.08 13.33
CA GLY A 13 -7.17 1.98 12.73
C GLY A 13 -8.44 2.12 13.59
N GLU A 14 -9.13 3.24 13.46
CA GLU A 14 -10.32 3.59 14.26
C GLU A 14 -11.62 3.04 13.67
N LEU A 15 -11.58 2.51 12.44
CA LEU A 15 -12.77 2.21 11.64
C LEU A 15 -12.86 0.73 11.27
N ILE A 16 -14.08 0.19 11.24
CA ILE A 16 -14.32 -1.10 10.56
C ILE A 16 -14.13 -0.94 9.03
N PRO A 17 -13.79 -2.04 8.31
CA PRO A 17 -13.66 -2.04 6.85
C PRO A 17 -14.80 -1.35 6.08
N SER A 18 -16.05 -1.62 6.46
CA SER A 18 -17.24 -1.05 5.80
C SER A 18 -17.34 0.46 5.97
N GLU A 19 -16.97 0.99 7.14
CA GLU A 19 -17.04 2.42 7.41
C GLU A 19 -15.91 3.16 6.72
N LEU A 20 -14.68 2.64 6.81
CA LEU A 20 -13.51 3.15 6.10
C LEU A 20 -13.81 3.30 4.60
N ALA A 21 -14.32 2.23 3.98
CA ALA A 21 -14.65 2.25 2.57
C ALA A 21 -15.80 3.20 2.22
N ARG A 22 -16.83 3.30 3.08
CA ARG A 22 -17.94 4.24 2.85
C ARG A 22 -17.45 5.69 2.85
N ARG A 23 -16.57 6.05 3.79
CA ARG A 23 -15.97 7.38 3.92
C ARG A 23 -15.04 7.67 2.74
N ALA A 24 -14.22 6.72 2.34
CA ALA A 24 -13.37 6.84 1.15
C ALA A 24 -14.21 7.07 -0.12
N ALA A 25 -15.30 6.33 -0.32
CA ALA A 25 -16.23 6.55 -1.43
C ALA A 25 -16.81 7.97 -1.41
N ALA A 26 -17.25 8.45 -0.23
CA ALA A 26 -17.75 9.82 -0.06
C ALA A 26 -16.67 10.90 -0.33
N ALA A 27 -15.39 10.58 -0.11
CA ALA A 27 -14.25 11.44 -0.43
C ALA A 27 -13.83 11.37 -1.91
N GLY A 28 -14.50 10.57 -2.75
CA GLY A 28 -14.21 10.44 -4.19
C GLY A 28 -13.08 9.46 -4.51
N TYR A 29 -12.87 8.45 -3.66
CA TYR A 29 -11.97 7.35 -3.95
C TYR A 29 -12.58 6.44 -5.02
N ARG A 30 -11.73 5.83 -5.85
CA ARG A 30 -12.14 4.79 -6.82
C ARG A 30 -11.69 3.41 -6.38
N ALA A 31 -10.66 3.35 -5.55
CA ALA A 31 -10.20 2.12 -4.95
C ALA A 31 -9.50 2.43 -3.62
N LEU A 32 -9.50 1.46 -2.72
CA LEU A 32 -8.61 1.42 -1.56
C LEU A 32 -8.16 -0.01 -1.24
N ALA A 33 -7.03 -0.16 -0.56
CA ALA A 33 -6.63 -1.43 0.05
C ALA A 33 -6.65 -1.31 1.57
N ILE A 34 -7.21 -2.33 2.23
CA ILE A 34 -7.16 -2.46 3.68
C ILE A 34 -5.94 -3.31 3.99
N THR A 35 -4.97 -2.73 4.68
CA THR A 35 -3.61 -3.25 4.86
C THR A 35 -3.21 -3.08 6.32
N ASP A 36 -4.04 -3.59 7.23
CA ASP A 36 -3.77 -3.56 8.67
C ASP A 36 -2.37 -4.14 8.99
N HIS A 37 -1.75 -3.64 10.05
CA HIS A 37 -0.47 -4.13 10.55
C HIS A 37 -0.53 -5.64 10.86
N ALA A 38 0.45 -6.36 10.35
CA ALA A 38 0.52 -7.80 10.44
C ALA A 38 1.94 -8.33 10.67
N ASP A 39 2.01 -9.41 11.44
CA ASP A 39 3.16 -10.30 11.56
C ASP A 39 2.69 -11.76 11.47
N GLN A 40 3.55 -12.72 11.83
CA GLN A 40 3.21 -14.15 11.81
C GLN A 40 2.05 -14.53 12.74
N SER A 41 1.70 -13.70 13.72
CA SER A 41 0.67 -14.01 14.72
C SER A 41 -0.76 -13.78 14.22
N ASN A 42 -0.96 -12.88 13.25
CA ASN A 42 -2.29 -12.38 12.91
C ASN A 42 -2.56 -12.21 11.40
N PHE A 43 -1.56 -12.35 10.51
CA PHE A 43 -1.75 -12.04 9.09
C PHE A 43 -2.89 -12.83 8.44
N ASP A 44 -3.05 -14.11 8.80
CA ASP A 44 -4.08 -15.00 8.29
C ASP A 44 -5.47 -14.62 8.83
N PHE A 45 -5.56 -14.29 10.11
CA PHE A 45 -6.77 -13.79 10.76
C PHE A 45 -7.29 -12.53 10.07
N ILE A 46 -6.42 -11.57 9.79
CA ILE A 46 -6.74 -10.31 9.12
C ILE A 46 -7.20 -10.60 7.69
N LEU A 47 -6.38 -11.28 6.90
CA LEU A 47 -6.66 -11.53 5.48
C LEU A 47 -7.96 -12.30 5.27
N GLU A 48 -8.22 -13.30 6.09
CA GLU A 48 -9.46 -14.08 6.03
C GLU A 48 -10.68 -13.17 6.22
N ARG A 49 -10.66 -12.31 7.23
CA ARG A 49 -11.81 -11.46 7.60
C ARG A 49 -12.02 -10.33 6.61
N VAL A 50 -10.95 -9.64 6.23
CA VAL A 50 -11.00 -8.55 5.26
C VAL A 50 -11.45 -9.08 3.89
N SER A 51 -10.92 -10.22 3.44
CA SER A 51 -11.30 -10.83 2.15
C SER A 51 -12.79 -11.19 2.06
N ARG A 52 -13.42 -11.61 3.17
CA ARG A 52 -14.86 -11.94 3.21
C ARG A 52 -15.77 -10.73 2.92
N VAL A 53 -15.31 -9.51 3.19
CA VAL A 53 -16.13 -8.30 3.10
C VAL A 53 -15.78 -7.41 1.90
N CYS A 54 -14.52 -7.40 1.44
CA CYS A 54 -14.06 -6.54 0.34
C CYS A 54 -14.95 -6.55 -0.90
N GLY A 55 -15.37 -7.74 -1.37
CA GLY A 55 -16.23 -7.85 -2.56
C GLY A 55 -17.61 -7.21 -2.37
N LYS A 56 -18.26 -7.48 -1.23
CA LYS A 56 -19.58 -6.92 -0.89
C LYS A 56 -19.53 -5.40 -0.71
N ILE A 57 -18.49 -4.92 -0.03
CA ILE A 57 -18.26 -3.49 0.17
C ILE A 57 -18.01 -2.80 -1.18
N SER A 58 -17.24 -3.44 -2.06
CA SER A 58 -16.94 -2.89 -3.39
C SER A 58 -18.20 -2.72 -4.23
N GLU A 59 -19.04 -3.75 -4.26
CA GLU A 59 -20.34 -3.71 -4.95
C GLU A 59 -21.27 -2.65 -4.37
N ALA A 60 -21.39 -2.59 -3.03
CA ALA A 60 -22.31 -1.69 -2.35
C ALA A 60 -21.95 -0.20 -2.53
N TYR A 61 -20.65 0.13 -2.58
CA TYR A 61 -20.19 1.53 -2.58
C TYR A 61 -19.58 1.99 -3.91
N GLY A 62 -19.51 1.11 -4.92
CA GLY A 62 -19.02 1.46 -6.25
C GLY A 62 -17.52 1.83 -6.31
N ILE A 63 -16.73 1.30 -5.37
CA ILE A 63 -15.27 1.46 -5.33
C ILE A 63 -14.60 0.08 -5.26
N PHE A 64 -13.35 -0.06 -5.70
CA PHE A 64 -12.63 -1.33 -5.52
C PHE A 64 -11.96 -1.37 -4.14
N VAL A 65 -12.40 -2.29 -3.28
CA VAL A 65 -11.75 -2.57 -1.99
C VAL A 65 -10.92 -3.84 -2.11
N LEU A 66 -9.63 -3.75 -1.82
CA LEU A 66 -8.68 -4.86 -1.95
C LEU A 66 -8.24 -5.35 -0.56
N PRO A 67 -8.26 -6.66 -0.29
CA PRO A 67 -7.66 -7.20 0.92
C PRO A 67 -6.13 -7.19 0.79
N GLY A 68 -5.45 -6.73 1.83
CA GLY A 68 -4.00 -6.74 1.92
C GLY A 68 -3.56 -6.80 3.38
N ILE A 69 -2.26 -6.63 3.58
CA ILE A 69 -1.63 -6.46 4.89
C ILE A 69 -0.47 -5.47 4.75
N GLU A 70 -0.11 -4.84 5.85
CA GLU A 70 1.20 -4.25 6.02
C GLU A 70 2.04 -5.15 6.93
N ILE A 71 3.20 -5.59 6.44
CA ILE A 71 4.18 -6.29 7.26
C ILE A 71 4.91 -5.25 8.10
N THR A 72 4.64 -5.25 9.40
CA THR A 72 5.03 -4.16 10.32
C THR A 72 5.94 -4.68 11.42
N HIS A 73 7.12 -4.08 11.59
CA HIS A 73 8.13 -4.44 12.60
C HIS A 73 8.59 -5.92 12.60
N VAL A 74 8.37 -6.66 11.52
CA VAL A 74 8.89 -8.03 11.35
C VAL A 74 10.40 -7.98 11.05
N PRO A 75 11.23 -8.78 11.75
CA PRO A 75 12.67 -8.85 11.47
C PRO A 75 12.97 -9.11 9.98
N PRO A 76 13.96 -8.43 9.35
CA PRO A 76 14.19 -8.46 7.90
C PRO A 76 14.30 -9.86 7.32
N ARG A 77 14.97 -10.77 8.04
CA ARG A 77 15.14 -12.19 7.64
C ARG A 77 13.83 -12.97 7.47
N TRP A 78 12.72 -12.50 8.03
CA TRP A 78 11.42 -13.18 7.99
C TRP A 78 10.42 -12.52 7.04
N ILE A 79 10.68 -11.30 6.56
CA ILE A 79 9.83 -10.59 5.61
C ILE A 79 9.56 -11.42 4.33
N PRO A 80 10.56 -12.06 3.67
CA PRO A 80 10.32 -12.81 2.45
C PRO A 80 9.37 -14.00 2.64
N ALA A 81 9.49 -14.70 3.77
CA ALA A 81 8.65 -15.84 4.10
C ALA A 81 7.20 -15.40 4.36
N LEU A 82 7.02 -14.35 5.16
CA LEU A 82 5.69 -13.82 5.49
C LEU A 82 4.98 -13.25 4.26
N ALA A 83 5.68 -12.51 3.39
CA ALA A 83 5.11 -12.02 2.14
C ALA A 83 4.56 -13.16 1.27
N LYS A 84 5.31 -14.26 1.15
CA LYS A 84 4.89 -15.46 0.42
C LYS A 84 3.67 -16.14 1.05
N GLU A 85 3.61 -16.22 2.38
CA GLU A 85 2.49 -16.79 3.12
C GLU A 85 1.23 -15.93 3.01
N ALA A 86 1.36 -14.62 3.20
CA ALA A 86 0.29 -13.65 3.01
C ALA A 86 -0.28 -13.72 1.59
N ARG A 87 0.60 -13.85 0.57
CA ARG A 87 0.14 -13.99 -0.81
C ARG A 87 -0.70 -15.25 -0.98
N LYS A 88 -0.25 -16.40 -0.47
CA LYS A 88 -1.02 -17.67 -0.49
C LYS A 88 -2.34 -17.55 0.27
N ALA A 89 -2.37 -16.80 1.36
CA ALA A 89 -3.58 -16.54 2.15
C ALA A 89 -4.56 -15.56 1.48
N GLY A 90 -4.20 -14.98 0.33
CA GLY A 90 -5.09 -14.19 -0.51
C GLY A 90 -4.81 -12.69 -0.54
N ALA A 91 -3.75 -12.20 0.12
CA ALA A 91 -3.35 -10.79 0.07
C ALA A 91 -3.24 -10.31 -1.38
N ARG A 92 -4.04 -9.33 -1.77
CA ARG A 92 -4.00 -8.70 -3.10
C ARG A 92 -2.97 -7.58 -3.15
N ILE A 93 -2.79 -6.89 -2.03
CA ILE A 93 -1.76 -5.87 -1.81
C ILE A 93 -0.92 -6.32 -0.62
N ILE A 94 0.41 -6.29 -0.76
CA ILE A 94 1.33 -6.46 0.37
C ILE A 94 2.19 -5.21 0.48
N VAL A 95 2.09 -4.58 1.63
CA VAL A 95 2.89 -3.41 2.03
C VAL A 95 3.94 -3.88 3.03
N VAL A 96 5.12 -3.27 3.03
CA VAL A 96 6.07 -3.40 4.13
C VAL A 96 6.27 -2.01 4.74
N HIS A 97 6.18 -1.94 6.08
CA HIS A 97 6.48 -0.75 6.85
C HIS A 97 7.99 -0.44 6.75
N GLY A 98 8.36 0.58 5.98
CA GLY A 98 9.77 0.91 5.74
C GLY A 98 10.42 1.69 6.89
N GLU A 99 11.72 1.95 6.78
CA GLU A 99 12.57 2.56 7.82
C GLU A 99 12.30 4.06 8.02
N THR A 100 11.06 4.38 8.37
CA THR A 100 10.58 5.74 8.56
C THR A 100 11.36 6.48 9.65
N LEU A 101 11.38 7.81 9.57
CA LEU A 101 12.17 8.66 10.47
C LEU A 101 11.62 8.77 11.90
N VAL A 102 10.39 8.33 12.12
CA VAL A 102 9.62 8.63 13.34
C VAL A 102 9.38 7.42 14.23
N GLU A 103 9.82 6.23 13.80
CA GLU A 103 9.58 4.96 14.49
C GLU A 103 10.83 4.07 14.49
N PRO A 104 10.98 3.17 15.49
CA PRO A 104 12.19 2.37 15.67
C PRO A 104 12.21 1.13 14.79
N VAL A 105 12.11 1.30 13.47
CA VAL A 105 12.18 0.20 12.50
C VAL A 105 13.62 -0.28 12.39
N ILE A 106 13.82 -1.60 12.40
CA ILE A 106 15.16 -2.19 12.35
C ILE A 106 15.81 -1.99 10.98
N GLU A 107 17.10 -1.64 10.97
CA GLU A 107 17.89 -1.48 9.75
C GLU A 107 17.94 -2.79 8.92
N GLY A 108 17.91 -2.64 7.60
CA GLY A 108 17.83 -3.72 6.62
C GLY A 108 16.41 -4.12 6.26
N THR A 109 15.39 -3.49 6.85
CA THR A 109 13.98 -3.71 6.52
C THR A 109 13.69 -3.28 5.09
N ASN A 110 14.19 -2.11 4.68
CA ASN A 110 14.00 -1.60 3.31
C ASN A 110 14.60 -2.57 2.27
N LEU A 111 15.83 -3.03 2.50
CA LEU A 111 16.52 -3.97 1.60
C LEU A 111 15.79 -5.31 1.51
N ALA A 112 15.39 -5.88 2.64
CA ALA A 112 14.63 -7.13 2.67
C ALA A 112 13.26 -7.00 1.97
N ALA A 113 12.60 -5.85 2.12
CA ALA A 113 11.34 -5.55 1.45
C ALA A 113 11.49 -5.58 -0.08
N VAL A 114 12.47 -4.84 -0.62
CA VAL A 114 12.66 -4.75 -2.08
C VAL A 114 13.21 -6.04 -2.72
N GLN A 115 13.64 -7.00 -1.90
CA GLN A 115 14.04 -8.35 -2.31
C GLN A 115 12.90 -9.39 -2.16
N SER A 116 11.73 -8.98 -1.69
CA SER A 116 10.59 -9.84 -1.40
C SER A 116 9.43 -9.67 -2.41
N ASP A 117 8.51 -10.64 -2.44
CA ASP A 117 7.29 -10.58 -3.27
C ASP A 117 6.23 -9.66 -2.64
N ILE A 118 6.48 -8.35 -2.70
CA ILE A 118 5.61 -7.29 -2.16
C ILE A 118 5.18 -6.32 -3.27
N ASP A 119 4.18 -5.48 -2.99
CA ASP A 119 3.72 -4.47 -3.93
C ASP A 119 4.31 -3.08 -3.62
N ILE A 120 4.42 -2.76 -2.32
CA ILE A 120 4.69 -1.40 -1.82
C ILE A 120 5.68 -1.46 -0.67
N LEU A 121 6.72 -0.62 -0.74
CA LEU A 121 7.53 -0.26 0.42
C LEU A 121 7.04 1.10 0.93
N ALA A 122 6.34 1.09 2.07
CA ALA A 122 5.73 2.27 2.67
C ALA A 122 6.76 3.14 3.39
N HIS A 123 6.60 4.46 3.29
CA HIS A 123 7.42 5.50 3.94
C HIS A 123 8.84 5.06 4.34
N PRO A 124 9.74 4.76 3.38
CA PRO A 124 11.00 4.08 3.66
C PRO A 124 12.08 4.97 4.30
N GLY A 125 11.72 6.17 4.75
CA GLY A 125 12.64 7.12 5.35
C GLY A 125 13.80 7.47 4.43
N LEU A 126 15.02 7.35 4.95
CA LEU A 126 16.26 7.65 4.24
C LEU A 126 16.79 6.44 3.47
N ILE A 127 15.93 5.84 2.63
CA ILE A 127 16.27 4.68 1.80
C ILE A 127 17.57 4.90 1.00
N ASP A 128 18.41 3.87 0.92
CA ASP A 128 19.68 3.92 0.20
C ASP A 128 19.50 3.71 -1.32
N GLU A 129 20.54 4.03 -2.08
CA GLU A 129 20.52 3.99 -3.54
C GLU A 129 20.35 2.57 -4.10
N ASP A 130 20.97 1.57 -3.47
CA ASP A 130 20.93 0.18 -3.92
C ASP A 130 19.52 -0.39 -3.76
N SER A 131 18.87 -0.11 -2.63
CA SER A 131 17.47 -0.49 -2.37
C SER A 131 16.50 0.12 -3.39
N VAL A 132 16.71 1.40 -3.77
CA VAL A 132 15.87 2.06 -4.80
C VAL A 132 16.08 1.43 -6.18
N GLN A 133 17.31 1.07 -6.54
CA GLN A 133 17.59 0.38 -7.80
C GLN A 133 16.97 -1.02 -7.85
N LEU A 134 17.00 -1.75 -6.74
CA LEU A 134 16.32 -3.04 -6.61
C LEU A 134 14.80 -2.90 -6.74
N ALA A 135 14.21 -1.90 -6.07
CA ALA A 135 12.78 -1.61 -6.20
C ALA A 135 12.38 -1.33 -7.67
N ALA A 136 13.17 -0.53 -8.39
CA ALA A 136 12.95 -0.25 -9.80
C ALA A 136 12.98 -1.51 -10.68
N LYS A 137 13.96 -2.40 -10.45
CA LYS A 137 14.09 -3.67 -11.19
C LYS A 137 12.94 -4.64 -10.87
N ALA A 138 12.51 -4.71 -9.61
CA ALA A 138 11.44 -5.58 -9.16
C ALA A 138 10.04 -5.04 -9.49
N GLY A 139 9.93 -3.76 -9.85
CA GLY A 139 8.63 -3.10 -10.02
C GLY A 139 7.89 -2.87 -8.69
N ILE A 140 8.62 -2.87 -7.57
CA ILE A 140 8.12 -2.54 -6.24
C ILE A 140 8.02 -1.03 -6.14
N HIS A 141 6.89 -0.54 -5.64
CA HIS A 141 6.66 0.89 -5.61
C HIS A 141 7.08 1.50 -4.27
N LEU A 142 7.71 2.67 -4.33
CA LEU A 142 8.08 3.44 -3.15
C LEU A 142 6.98 4.45 -2.84
N GLU A 143 6.60 4.53 -1.57
CA GLU A 143 5.53 5.41 -1.13
C GLU A 143 6.02 6.85 -0.90
N ILE A 144 5.28 7.81 -1.46
CA ILE A 144 5.22 9.20 -0.98
C ILE A 144 4.06 9.26 0.02
N SER A 145 4.36 9.36 1.31
CA SER A 145 3.33 9.27 2.34
C SER A 145 2.68 10.63 2.60
N ALA A 146 1.36 10.67 2.74
CA ALA A 146 0.65 11.84 3.25
C ALA A 146 0.53 11.86 4.78
N ARG A 147 0.99 10.81 5.47
CA ARG A 147 0.92 10.69 6.92
C ARG A 147 1.93 11.60 7.60
N LYS A 148 1.47 12.28 8.65
CA LYS A 148 2.31 13.15 9.48
C LYS A 148 3.47 12.34 10.06
N GLY A 149 4.68 12.88 9.97
CA GLY A 149 5.90 12.20 10.45
C GLY A 149 6.52 11.34 9.35
N HIS A 150 5.79 10.37 8.82
CA HIS A 150 6.26 9.55 7.69
C HIS A 150 6.57 10.36 6.43
N SER A 151 5.87 11.48 6.22
CA SER A 151 6.09 12.38 5.08
C SER A 151 7.43 13.14 5.12
N LEU A 152 8.17 13.13 6.25
CA LEU A 152 9.37 13.95 6.45
C LEU A 152 10.48 13.62 5.45
N ALA A 153 10.57 12.37 4.99
CA ALA A 153 11.59 11.93 4.03
C ALA A 153 11.11 11.92 2.56
N ASN A 154 9.88 12.35 2.27
CA ASN A 154 9.30 12.26 0.93
C ASN A 154 10.19 12.87 -0.16
N GLY A 155 10.86 13.99 0.12
CA GLY A 155 11.77 14.64 -0.83
C GLY A 155 12.97 13.77 -1.20
N HIS A 156 13.52 13.03 -0.23
CA HIS A 156 14.62 12.08 -0.43
C HIS A 156 14.17 10.91 -1.30
N VAL A 157 13.04 10.29 -0.93
CA VAL A 157 12.44 9.18 -1.68
C VAL A 157 12.15 9.60 -3.13
N ALA A 158 11.54 10.77 -3.34
CA ALA A 158 11.24 11.30 -4.67
C ALA A 158 12.50 11.55 -5.51
N ALA A 159 13.55 12.11 -4.90
CA ALA A 159 14.80 12.41 -5.59
C ALA A 159 15.51 11.14 -6.07
N LEU A 160 15.62 10.11 -5.22
CA LEU A 160 16.23 8.85 -5.60
C LEU A 160 15.36 8.06 -6.59
N ALA A 161 14.05 8.01 -6.38
CA ALA A 161 13.15 7.35 -7.32
C ALA A 161 13.21 7.97 -8.72
N ARG A 162 13.31 9.30 -8.82
CA ARG A 162 13.55 9.99 -10.09
C ARG A 162 14.88 9.56 -10.73
N ARG A 163 15.96 9.52 -9.94
CA ARG A 163 17.31 9.20 -10.43
C ARG A 163 17.41 7.77 -10.97
N HIS A 164 16.76 6.81 -10.30
CA HIS A 164 16.87 5.38 -10.62
C HIS A 164 15.65 4.79 -11.33
N GLY A 165 14.62 5.61 -11.59
CA GLY A 165 13.42 5.17 -12.28
C GLY A 165 12.50 4.26 -11.44
N ALA A 166 12.61 4.28 -10.11
CA ALA A 166 11.72 3.52 -9.25
C ALA A 166 10.29 4.06 -9.33
N PRO A 167 9.27 3.19 -9.42
CA PRO A 167 7.89 3.64 -9.50
C PRO A 167 7.42 4.17 -8.14
N LEU A 168 6.70 5.28 -8.15
CA LEU A 168 6.15 5.92 -6.94
C LEU A 168 4.65 5.69 -6.81
N LEU A 169 4.15 5.79 -5.58
CA LEU A 169 2.72 5.92 -5.24
C LEU A 169 2.53 7.08 -4.26
N LEU A 170 1.29 7.47 -4.03
CA LEU A 170 0.91 8.24 -2.84
C LEU A 170 -0.22 7.53 -2.12
N ASN A 171 0.01 7.26 -0.84
CA ASN A 171 -0.99 6.72 0.07
C ASN A 171 -1.10 7.61 1.32
N THR A 172 -2.19 7.43 2.07
CA THR A 172 -2.44 8.21 3.28
C THR A 172 -1.93 7.58 4.54
N ASP A 173 -1.78 6.24 4.55
CA ASP A 173 -1.56 5.49 5.77
C ASP A 173 -2.64 5.86 6.82
N ALA A 174 -3.90 5.82 6.36
CA ALA A 174 -5.04 6.32 7.12
C ALA A 174 -5.41 5.38 8.27
N HIS A 175 -5.43 5.93 9.48
CA HIS A 175 -5.86 5.23 10.69
C HIS A 175 -7.18 5.82 11.22
N ALA A 176 -7.35 7.13 11.09
CA ALA A 176 -8.54 7.87 11.53
C ALA A 176 -9.33 8.42 10.33
N PRO A 177 -10.63 8.75 10.49
CA PRO A 177 -11.42 9.39 9.44
C PRO A 177 -10.79 10.66 8.85
N GLY A 178 -10.04 11.41 9.68
CA GLY A 178 -9.38 12.66 9.30
C GLY A 178 -8.16 12.49 8.41
N ASP A 179 -7.62 11.28 8.29
CA ASP A 179 -6.44 11.00 7.46
C ASP A 179 -6.79 10.84 5.96
N LEU A 180 -8.07 10.59 5.63
CA LEU A 180 -8.50 10.46 4.24
C LEU A 180 -8.43 11.80 3.50
N ILE A 181 -7.75 11.82 2.36
CA ILE A 181 -7.51 13.04 1.57
C ILE A 181 -8.17 12.99 0.19
N ARG A 182 -8.51 14.17 -0.34
CA ARG A 182 -8.93 14.30 -1.75
C ARG A 182 -7.73 14.36 -2.68
N ARG A 183 -7.95 14.03 -3.96
CA ARG A 183 -6.94 14.05 -5.03
C ARG A 183 -6.21 15.40 -5.15
N GLU A 184 -6.89 16.50 -4.86
CA GLU A 184 -6.30 17.83 -4.86
C GLU A 184 -5.23 18.01 -3.78
N PHE A 185 -5.49 17.54 -2.55
CA PHE A 185 -4.50 17.57 -1.48
C PHE A 185 -3.33 16.61 -1.79
N ALA A 186 -3.63 15.41 -2.31
CA ALA A 186 -2.59 14.48 -2.77
C ALA A 186 -1.63 15.11 -3.80
N ARG A 187 -2.13 15.93 -4.74
CA ARG A 187 -1.27 16.69 -5.68
C ARG A 187 -0.37 17.69 -4.95
N ARG A 188 -0.88 18.37 -3.92
CA ARG A 188 -0.09 19.29 -3.10
C ARG A 188 1.02 18.55 -2.32
N VAL A 189 0.72 17.39 -1.76
CA VAL A 189 1.71 16.53 -1.11
C VAL A 189 2.80 16.09 -2.10
N ALA A 190 2.42 15.62 -3.29
CA ALA A 190 3.37 15.23 -4.33
C ALA A 190 4.29 16.39 -4.75
N ARG A 191 3.71 17.58 -4.95
CA ARG A 191 4.50 18.80 -5.25
C ARG A 191 5.41 19.19 -4.09
N GLY A 192 4.94 19.07 -2.85
CA GLY A 192 5.74 19.29 -1.64
C GLY A 192 6.91 18.31 -1.49
N ALA A 193 6.73 17.07 -1.97
CA ALA A 193 7.80 16.08 -2.10
C ALA A 193 8.77 16.37 -3.26
N GLY A 194 8.55 17.43 -4.04
CA GLY A 194 9.42 17.83 -5.14
C GLY A 194 9.15 17.12 -6.47
N LEU A 195 8.00 16.46 -6.63
CA LEU A 195 7.60 15.90 -7.93
C LEU A 195 7.14 17.00 -8.89
N THR A 196 7.48 16.85 -10.16
CA THR A 196 6.87 17.60 -11.26
C THR A 196 5.42 17.12 -11.51
N GLU A 197 4.62 17.91 -12.21
CA GLU A 197 3.24 17.51 -12.58
C GLU A 197 3.20 16.20 -13.39
N ALA A 198 4.18 15.99 -14.28
CA ALA A 198 4.29 14.76 -15.07
C ALA A 198 4.61 13.53 -14.19
N GLU A 199 5.48 13.70 -13.19
CA GLU A 199 5.82 12.66 -12.22
C GLU A 199 4.65 12.34 -11.30
N ALA A 200 3.97 13.37 -10.78
CA ALA A 200 2.76 13.19 -9.98
C ALA A 200 1.67 12.47 -10.79
N ALA A 201 1.48 12.84 -12.07
CA ALA A 201 0.54 12.14 -12.95
C ALA A 201 0.93 10.67 -13.18
N ARG A 202 2.23 10.37 -13.34
CA ARG A 202 2.74 8.99 -13.44
C ARG A 202 2.52 8.20 -12.16
N MET A 203 2.85 8.77 -11.01
CA MET A 203 2.61 8.19 -9.68
C MET A 203 1.15 7.79 -9.49
N PHE A 204 0.21 8.64 -9.92
CA PHE A 204 -1.21 8.28 -9.87
C PHE A 204 -1.63 7.20 -10.88
N ARG A 205 -1.02 7.15 -12.07
CA ARG A 205 -1.25 6.06 -13.03
C ARG A 205 -0.72 4.72 -12.52
N ASN A 206 0.42 4.71 -11.80
CA ASN A 206 0.95 3.51 -11.18
C ASN A 206 -0.09 2.85 -10.25
N ALA A 207 -0.75 3.64 -9.41
CA ALA A 207 -1.83 3.14 -8.55
C ALA A 207 -3.02 2.56 -9.35
N GLU A 208 -3.40 3.19 -10.46
CA GLU A 208 -4.44 2.68 -11.37
C GLU A 208 -4.03 1.35 -12.02
N GLU A 209 -2.77 1.21 -12.41
CA GLU A 209 -2.24 -0.02 -12.99
C GLU A 209 -2.21 -1.17 -12.00
N ILE A 210 -1.84 -0.91 -10.73
CA ILE A 210 -1.92 -1.91 -9.66
C ILE A 210 -3.36 -2.39 -9.53
N VAL A 211 -4.32 -1.48 -9.34
CA VAL A 211 -5.73 -1.85 -9.20
C VAL A 211 -6.23 -2.63 -10.42
N ARG A 212 -5.90 -2.21 -11.64
CA ARG A 212 -6.25 -2.92 -12.88
C ARG A 212 -5.68 -4.34 -12.93
N LYS A 213 -4.41 -4.54 -12.58
CA LYS A 213 -3.78 -5.87 -12.53
C LYS A 213 -4.43 -6.77 -11.46
N LYS A 214 -4.75 -6.21 -10.30
CA LYS A 214 -5.34 -6.92 -9.15
C LYS A 214 -6.86 -7.10 -9.26
N THR A 215 -7.53 -6.54 -10.25
CA THR A 215 -8.97 -6.76 -10.50
C THR A 215 -9.22 -7.69 -11.70
N THR A 216 -8.41 -7.59 -12.75
CA THR A 216 -8.53 -8.45 -13.94
C THR A 216 -8.13 -9.90 -13.68
N THR A 217 -7.11 -10.15 -12.85
CA THR A 217 -6.69 -11.51 -12.48
C THR A 217 -7.70 -12.28 -11.62
N GLY A 218 -8.61 -11.59 -10.92
CA GLY A 218 -9.70 -12.23 -10.16
C GLY A 218 -10.85 -12.75 -11.03
N ALA A 219 -11.13 -12.07 -12.15
CA ALA A 219 -12.22 -12.44 -13.06
C ALA A 219 -11.94 -13.74 -13.86
N ALA A 220 -10.66 -14.06 -14.10
CA ALA A 220 -10.26 -15.30 -14.77
C ALA A 220 -10.41 -16.53 -13.86
N ALA A 221 -10.14 -16.41 -12.55
CA ALA A 221 -10.25 -17.51 -11.59
C ALA A 221 -11.72 -17.89 -11.28
N GLY A 222 -12.64 -16.91 -11.34
CA GLY A 222 -14.08 -17.14 -11.08
C GLY A 222 -14.83 -17.87 -12.21
N LYS A 223 -14.33 -17.84 -13.44
CA LYS A 223 -14.97 -18.54 -14.59
C LYS A 223 -14.65 -20.02 -14.68
N SER A 224 -13.64 -20.50 -13.95
CA SER A 224 -13.23 -21.92 -13.95
C SER A 224 -14.04 -22.81 -12.99
N ARG A 225 -14.76 -22.23 -12.02
CA ARG A 225 -15.49 -22.98 -10.98
C ARG A 225 -16.99 -23.21 -11.24
N LYS A 226 -17.50 -22.95 -12.44
CA LYS A 226 -18.92 -23.16 -12.82
C LYS A 226 -19.15 -24.22 -13.91
N ARG A 227 -18.21 -25.14 -14.11
CA ARG A 227 -18.42 -26.33 -14.95
C ARG A 227 -17.93 -27.56 -14.19
N GLY A 228 -18.86 -28.25 -13.56
CA GLY A 228 -18.68 -29.46 -12.78
C GLY A 228 -20.02 -29.85 -12.20
#